data_AF-A0AA90F4L8-F1
#
_entry.id   AF-A0AA90F4L8-F1
#
_cell.length_a   1.000
_cell.length_b   1.000
_cell.length_c   1.000
_cell.angle_alpha   90.00
_cell.angle_beta   90.00
_cell.angle_gamma   90.00
#
_symmetry.space_group_name_H-M   'P 1'
#
loop_
_entity.id
_entity.type
_entity.pdbx_description
1 polymer ?
#
loop_
_entity_poly.entity_id
_entity_poly.type
_entity_poly.pdbx_seq_one_letter_code
_entity_poly.pdbx_strand_id
1 'polypeptide(L)'
;MFNLIRKDIVLQKKTLAVLFLGLCVYLTLDVSPIWVGIAFSIAIFMNAISIDEKSSIHMLLNSLPYTRKEIVSSKYIVVVLFTCMVAAAIFIANFIIHRELTIWKDILLMVAIVMTAASFMLPFCYKFKSNYLLNASIVAFGLYMLTVNFIVQNLNDQIREFIHMLLTLQNTSLYLIVAISIITLYGCSWLLSIRIYRNKVF
;
A
#
# COMPACT_ATOMS: atom_id res chain seq x y z
N MET A 1 -6.98 15.36 14.16
CA MET A 1 -6.40 14.46 13.11
C MET A 1 -5.67 15.13 11.95
N PHE A 2 -6.16 16.23 11.35
CA PHE A 2 -5.52 16.84 10.17
C PHE A 2 -4.02 17.17 10.35
N ASN A 3 -3.63 17.65 11.53
CA ASN A 3 -2.22 17.93 11.85
C ASN A 3 -1.33 16.67 11.81
N LEU A 4 -1.86 15.49 12.15
CA LEU A 4 -1.12 14.23 12.07
C LEU A 4 -0.85 13.83 10.60
N ILE A 5 -1.86 13.99 9.75
CA ILE A 5 -1.72 13.77 8.29
C ILE A 5 -0.70 14.74 7.71
N ARG A 6 -0.78 16.03 8.08
CA ARG A 6 0.18 17.04 7.64
C ARG A 6 1.60 16.72 8.11
N LYS A 7 1.77 16.24 9.35
CA LYS A 7 3.06 15.79 9.89
C LYS A 7 3.66 14.70 9.00
N ASP A 8 2.87 13.69 8.62
CA ASP A 8 3.34 12.59 7.78
C ASP A 8 3.77 13.06 6.39
N ILE A 9 2.99 13.93 5.75
CA ILE A 9 3.32 14.51 4.43
C ILE A 9 4.62 15.32 4.53
N VAL A 10 4.79 16.15 5.57
CA VAL A 10 5.98 16.99 5.74
C VAL A 10 7.23 16.16 6.02
N LEU A 11 7.12 15.10 6.84
CA LEU A 11 8.22 14.19 7.13
C LEU A 11 8.65 13.42 5.89
N GLN A 12 7.70 13.01 5.05
CA GLN A 12 7.97 12.22 3.86
C GLN A 12 8.25 13.02 2.59
N LYS A 13 8.12 14.35 2.60
CA LYS A 13 8.22 15.18 1.38
C LYS A 13 9.47 14.90 0.52
N LYS A 14 10.62 14.70 1.16
CA LYS A 14 11.90 14.44 0.45
C LYS A 14 11.92 13.05 -0.16
N THR A 15 11.55 12.03 0.61
CA THR A 15 11.45 10.65 0.12
C THR A 15 10.37 10.50 -0.95
N LEU A 16 9.26 11.23 -0.81
CA LEU A 16 8.17 11.24 -1.78
C LEU A 16 8.62 11.87 -3.10
N ALA A 17 9.38 12.97 -3.06
CA ALA A 17 9.96 13.56 -4.27
C ALA A 17 10.92 12.61 -5.01
N VAL A 18 11.80 11.92 -4.27
CA VAL A 18 12.73 10.93 -4.86
C VAL A 18 11.97 9.76 -5.48
N LEU A 19 10.98 9.22 -4.76
CA LEU A 19 10.15 8.11 -5.25
C LEU A 19 9.31 8.53 -6.45
N PHE A 20 8.79 9.75 -6.47
CA PHE A 20 8.04 10.26 -7.61
C PHE A 20 8.92 10.44 -8.85
N LEU A 21 10.15 10.94 -8.68
CA LEU A 21 11.11 11.04 -9.76
C LEU A 21 11.46 9.65 -10.31
N GLY A 22 11.70 8.68 -9.43
CA GLY A 22 11.91 7.29 -9.83
C GLY A 22 10.73 6.72 -10.62
N LEU A 23 9.50 6.97 -10.16
CA LEU A 23 8.28 6.54 -10.84
C LEU A 23 8.19 7.13 -12.25
N CYS A 24 8.47 8.43 -12.43
CA CYS A 24 8.50 9.05 -13.76
C CYS A 24 9.53 8.37 -14.69
N VAL A 25 10.73 8.05 -14.19
CA VAL A 25 11.76 7.35 -14.98
C VAL A 25 11.26 5.97 -15.40
N TYR A 26 10.67 5.19 -14.49
CA TYR A 26 10.15 3.86 -14.83
C TYR A 26 9.02 3.89 -15.86
N LEU A 27 8.17 4.93 -15.83
CA LEU A 27 7.11 5.10 -16.81
C LEU A 27 7.63 5.44 -18.21
N THR A 28 8.82 6.04 -18.33
CA THR A 28 9.47 6.26 -19.64
C THR A 28 10.14 5.03 -20.23
N LEU A 29 10.34 3.97 -19.42
CA LEU A 29 10.99 2.73 -19.84
C LEU A 29 9.99 1.67 -20.34
N ASP A 30 8.73 2.06 -20.61
CA ASP A 30 7.62 1.18 -21.03
C ASP A 30 7.42 -0.06 -20.12
N VAL A 31 7.80 0.05 -18.85
CA VAL A 31 7.53 -0.98 -17.85
C VAL A 31 6.05 -0.91 -17.47
N SER A 32 5.43 -2.07 -17.25
CA SER A 32 4.02 -2.17 -16.83
C SER A 32 3.69 -1.23 -15.66
N PRO A 33 2.80 -0.23 -15.85
CA PRO A 33 2.47 0.75 -14.82
C PRO A 33 1.86 0.15 -13.55
N ILE A 34 1.20 -1.01 -13.68
CA ILE A 34 0.57 -1.74 -12.57
C ILE A 34 1.64 -2.14 -11.54
N TRP A 35 2.67 -2.86 -11.97
CA TRP A 35 3.70 -3.40 -11.08
C TRP A 35 4.54 -2.29 -10.46
N VAL A 36 4.89 -1.28 -11.25
CA VAL A 36 5.60 -0.09 -10.77
C VAL A 36 4.74 0.62 -9.72
N GLY A 37 3.47 0.89 -10.02
CA GLY A 37 2.56 1.55 -9.08
C GLY A 37 2.43 0.80 -7.76
N ILE A 38 2.23 -0.52 -7.79
CA ILE A 38 2.14 -1.36 -6.59
C ILE A 38 3.42 -1.24 -5.77
N ALA A 39 4.59 -1.42 -6.38
CA ALA A 39 5.87 -1.37 -5.69
C ALA A 39 6.13 0.00 -5.03
N PHE A 40 5.89 1.09 -5.77
CA PHE A 40 6.09 2.44 -5.26
C PHE A 40 5.09 2.79 -4.14
N SER A 41 3.80 2.44 -4.28
CA SER A 41 2.82 2.66 -3.21
C SER A 41 3.21 1.91 -1.95
N ILE A 42 3.61 0.63 -2.06
CA ILE A 42 4.05 -0.18 -0.93
C ILE A 42 5.28 0.45 -0.25
N ALA A 43 6.28 0.85 -1.03
CA ALA A 43 7.48 1.50 -0.51
C ALA A 43 7.17 2.79 0.26
N ILE A 44 6.28 3.65 -0.28
CA ILE A 44 5.91 4.92 0.36
C ILE A 44 5.25 4.68 1.72
N PHE A 45 4.26 3.79 1.79
CA PHE A 45 3.54 3.58 3.05
C PHE A 45 4.38 2.80 4.07
N MET A 46 5.21 1.84 3.65
CA MET A 46 6.17 1.17 4.54
C MET A 46 7.16 2.15 5.14
N ASN A 47 7.68 3.08 4.35
CA ASN A 47 8.52 4.15 4.85
C ASN A 47 7.77 5.06 5.85
N ALA A 48 6.46 5.29 5.65
CA ALA A 48 5.65 6.10 6.56
C ALA A 48 5.49 5.46 7.94
N ILE A 49 5.46 4.14 7.97
CA ILE A 49 5.41 3.35 9.21
C ILE A 49 6.79 3.30 9.87
N SER A 50 7.84 3.06 9.10
CA SER A 50 9.22 2.99 9.60
C SER A 50 9.68 4.30 10.26
N ILE A 51 9.27 5.44 9.72
CA ILE A 51 9.56 6.76 10.32
C ILE A 51 8.91 6.86 11.71
N ASP A 52 7.66 6.41 11.84
CA ASP A 52 6.90 6.50 13.10
C ASP A 52 7.41 5.56 14.19
N GLU A 53 8.05 4.45 13.83
CA GLU A 53 8.68 3.54 14.80
C GLU A 53 9.93 4.14 15.48
N LYS A 54 10.45 5.26 14.99
CA LYS A 54 11.58 5.94 15.64
C LYS A 54 11.17 6.41 17.04
N SER A 55 12.01 6.13 18.03
CA SER A 55 11.76 6.43 19.46
C SER A 55 11.40 7.90 19.71
N SER A 56 12.03 8.82 18.98
CA SER A 56 11.75 10.25 19.06
C SER A 56 10.33 10.60 18.61
N ILE A 57 9.79 9.92 17.59
CA ILE A 57 8.44 10.15 17.09
C ILE A 57 7.41 9.51 18.02
N HIS A 58 7.70 8.34 18.59
CA HIS A 58 6.85 7.75 19.62
C HIS A 58 6.67 8.65 20.85
N MET A 59 7.76 9.24 21.35
CA MET A 59 7.71 10.18 22.47
C MET A 59 6.90 11.43 22.11
N LEU A 60 7.11 11.98 20.90
CA LEU A 60 6.35 13.12 20.40
C LEU A 60 4.85 12.81 20.28
N LEU A 61 4.48 11.66 19.73
CA LEU A 61 3.08 11.24 19.61
C LEU A 61 2.40 11.01 20.96
N ASN A 62 3.13 10.54 21.96
CA ASN A 62 2.60 10.38 23.33
C ASN A 62 2.46 11.70 24.08
N SER A 63 3.25 12.72 23.73
CA SER A 63 3.17 14.06 24.34
C SER A 63 2.02 14.91 23.78
N LEU A 64 1.46 14.53 22.63
CA LEU A 64 0.36 15.25 22.00
C LEU A 64 -1.01 14.80 22.55
N PRO A 65 -1.99 15.72 22.65
CA PRO A 65 -3.33 15.41 23.14
C PRO A 65 -4.19 14.71 22.06
N TYR A 66 -3.69 13.59 21.52
CA TYR A 66 -4.39 12.77 20.53
C TYR A 66 -4.73 11.39 21.10
N THR A 67 -5.91 10.91 20.75
CA THR A 67 -6.32 9.56 21.14
C THR A 67 -5.60 8.50 20.31
N ARG A 68 -5.40 7.31 20.90
CA ARG A 68 -4.84 6.14 20.20
C ARG A 68 -5.60 5.82 18.90
N LYS A 69 -6.91 6.05 18.88
CA LYS A 69 -7.76 5.87 17.69
C LYS A 69 -7.36 6.85 16.58
N GLU A 70 -7.21 8.12 16.90
CA GLU A 70 -6.83 9.16 15.93
C GLU A 70 -5.45 8.92 15.32
N ILE A 71 -4.50 8.39 16.08
CA ILE A 71 -3.17 8.05 15.57
C ILE A 71 -3.29 6.96 14.50
N VAL A 72 -3.97 5.85 14.80
CA VAL A 72 -4.16 4.74 13.86
C VAL A 72 -4.96 5.20 12.64
N SER A 73 -6.08 5.88 12.87
CA SER A 73 -6.96 6.39 11.82
C SER A 73 -6.26 7.36 10.87
N SER A 74 -5.37 8.21 11.37
CA SER A 74 -4.57 9.10 10.52
C SER A 74 -3.72 8.30 9.53
N LYS A 75 -3.15 7.17 9.94
CA LYS A 75 -2.32 6.34 9.06
C LYS A 75 -3.12 5.67 7.96
N TYR A 76 -4.28 5.12 8.27
CA TYR A 76 -5.17 4.52 7.26
C TYR A 76 -5.56 5.55 6.19
N ILE A 77 -5.81 6.80 6.58
CA ILE A 77 -6.10 7.89 5.63
C ILE A 77 -4.84 8.24 4.82
N VAL A 78 -3.67 8.32 5.46
CA VAL A 78 -2.40 8.62 4.79
C VAL A 78 -2.05 7.56 3.73
N VAL A 79 -2.26 6.27 4.00
CA VAL A 79 -2.06 5.20 3.00
C VAL A 79 -2.95 5.40 1.78
N VAL A 80 -4.23 5.72 2.01
CA VAL A 80 -5.18 6.00 0.92
C VAL A 80 -4.72 7.21 0.11
N LEU A 81 -4.35 8.30 0.77
CA LEU A 81 -3.88 9.53 0.13
C LEU A 81 -2.64 9.30 -0.74
N PHE A 82 -1.63 8.57 -0.24
CA PHE A 82 -0.44 8.28 -1.03
C PHE A 82 -0.71 7.33 -2.19
N THR A 83 -1.58 6.35 -2.00
CA THR A 83 -2.00 5.45 -3.09
C THR A 83 -2.71 6.24 -4.19
N CYS A 84 -3.63 7.13 -3.82
CA CYS A 84 -4.29 8.03 -4.77
C CYS A 84 -3.29 8.97 -5.47
N MET A 85 -2.29 9.48 -4.75
CA MET A 85 -1.26 10.35 -5.34
C MET A 85 -0.40 9.60 -6.38
N VAL A 86 -0.02 8.36 -6.10
CA VAL A 86 0.69 7.48 -7.06
C VAL A 86 -0.21 7.16 -8.26
N ALA A 87 -1.46 6.80 -8.03
CA ALA A 87 -2.43 6.54 -9.09
C ALA A 87 -2.62 7.75 -10.02
N ALA A 88 -2.77 8.94 -9.44
CA ALA A 88 -2.86 10.20 -10.19
C ALA A 88 -1.56 10.50 -10.96
N ALA A 89 -0.40 10.23 -10.37
CA ALA A 89 0.89 10.39 -11.04
C ALA A 89 0.99 9.52 -12.29
N ILE A 90 0.64 8.24 -12.17
CA ILE A 90 0.65 7.28 -13.27
C ILE A 90 -0.33 7.72 -14.36
N PHE A 91 -1.55 8.13 -13.97
CA PHE A 91 -2.56 8.62 -14.90
C PHE A 91 -2.07 9.83 -15.70
N ILE A 92 -1.53 10.85 -15.02
CA ILE A 92 -1.03 12.08 -15.65
C ILE A 92 0.19 11.78 -16.54
N ALA A 93 1.14 11.01 -16.03
CA ALA A 93 2.36 10.68 -16.77
C ALA A 93 2.03 9.89 -18.04
N ASN A 94 1.14 8.90 -17.96
CA ASN A 94 0.74 8.14 -19.13
C ASN A 94 -0.06 8.99 -20.14
N PHE A 95 -0.95 9.86 -19.66
CA PHE A 95 -1.66 10.79 -20.53
C PHE A 95 -0.70 11.72 -21.30
N ILE A 96 0.41 12.13 -20.68
CA ILE A 96 1.43 12.99 -21.32
C ILE A 96 2.30 12.20 -22.31
N ILE A 97 2.76 11.02 -21.92
CA ILE A 97 3.74 10.23 -22.70
C ILE A 97 3.05 9.47 -23.84
N HIS A 98 2.03 8.67 -23.51
CA HIS A 98 1.38 7.73 -24.43
C HIS A 98 0.07 8.27 -25.01
N ARG A 99 -0.52 9.31 -24.41
CA ARG A 99 -1.83 9.90 -24.79
C ARG A 99 -3.00 8.91 -24.74
N GLU A 100 -2.86 7.83 -23.96
CA GLU A 100 -3.90 6.81 -23.79
C GLU A 100 -4.69 7.04 -22.50
N LEU A 101 -6.03 6.99 -22.59
CA LEU A 101 -6.95 7.10 -21.45
C LEU A 101 -7.45 5.74 -20.94
N THR A 102 -7.02 4.65 -21.57
CA THR A 102 -7.56 3.29 -21.41
C THR A 102 -7.07 2.56 -20.15
N ILE A 103 -6.22 3.18 -19.33
CA ILE A 103 -5.49 2.55 -18.20
C ILE A 103 -6.29 2.62 -16.88
N TRP A 104 -7.53 3.09 -16.91
CA TRP A 104 -8.35 3.20 -15.70
C TRP A 104 -8.56 1.85 -14.98
N LYS A 105 -8.65 0.73 -15.72
CA LYS A 105 -8.74 -0.62 -15.16
C LYS A 105 -7.47 -1.06 -14.45
N ASP A 106 -6.33 -0.75 -15.04
CA ASP A 106 -5.00 -1.08 -14.50
C ASP A 106 -4.73 -0.31 -13.21
N ILE A 107 -5.13 0.98 -13.18
CA ILE A 107 -5.07 1.81 -11.97
C ILE A 107 -6.01 1.26 -10.90
N LEU A 108 -7.24 0.88 -11.27
CA LEU A 108 -8.20 0.29 -10.32
C LEU A 108 -7.65 -1.00 -9.70
N LEU A 109 -7.06 -1.87 -10.52
CA LEU A 109 -6.43 -3.13 -10.09
C LEU A 109 -5.22 -2.87 -9.19
N MET A 110 -4.37 -1.91 -9.54
CA MET A 110 -3.25 -1.47 -8.71
C MET A 110 -3.73 -0.98 -7.34
N VAL A 111 -4.74 -0.10 -7.29
CA VAL A 111 -5.32 0.40 -6.03
C VAL A 111 -5.90 -0.75 -5.22
N ALA A 112 -6.61 -1.69 -5.86
CA ALA A 112 -7.17 -2.87 -5.21
C ALA A 112 -6.10 -3.73 -4.54
N ILE A 113 -5.01 -4.02 -5.24
CA ILE A 113 -3.89 -4.81 -4.73
C ILE A 113 -3.18 -4.07 -3.58
N VAL A 114 -2.96 -2.75 -3.72
CA VAL A 114 -2.31 -1.96 -2.67
C VAL A 114 -3.18 -1.89 -1.41
N MET A 115 -4.49 -1.68 -1.54
CA MET A 115 -5.42 -1.62 -0.39
C MET A 115 -5.54 -2.96 0.32
N THR A 116 -5.60 -4.06 -0.42
CA THR A 116 -5.61 -5.41 0.18
C THR A 116 -4.28 -5.69 0.89
N ALA A 117 -3.14 -5.40 0.26
CA ALA A 117 -1.83 -5.53 0.89
C ALA A 117 -1.71 -4.68 2.17
N ALA A 118 -2.13 -3.41 2.12
CA ALA A 118 -2.12 -2.50 3.28
C ALA A 118 -3.01 -3.02 4.42
N SER A 119 -4.17 -3.60 4.09
CA SER A 119 -5.08 -4.18 5.08
C SER A 119 -4.45 -5.35 5.84
N PHE A 120 -3.59 -6.14 5.20
CA PHE A 120 -2.86 -7.18 5.90
C PHE A 120 -1.63 -6.61 6.60
N MET A 121 -0.86 -5.72 5.98
CA MET A 121 0.38 -5.22 6.56
C MET A 121 0.17 -4.33 7.79
N LEU A 122 -0.80 -3.40 7.75
CA LEU A 122 -0.98 -2.40 8.81
C LEU A 122 -1.23 -3.01 10.20
N PRO A 123 -2.16 -3.97 10.40
CA PRO A 123 -2.35 -4.62 11.69
C PRO A 123 -1.08 -5.30 12.22
N PHE A 124 -0.29 -5.90 11.33
CA PHE A 124 0.95 -6.57 11.69
C PHE A 124 2.03 -5.57 12.11
N CYS A 125 2.17 -4.45 11.38
CA CYS A 125 3.04 -3.33 11.76
C CYS A 125 2.66 -2.75 13.13
N TYR A 126 1.35 -2.67 13.45
CA TYR A 126 0.94 -2.19 14.78
C TYR A 126 1.18 -3.22 15.89
N LYS A 127 1.18 -4.51 15.58
CA LYS A 127 1.41 -5.58 16.57
C LYS A 127 2.88 -5.81 16.84
N PHE A 128 3.69 -5.97 15.81
CA PHE A 128 5.11 -6.33 15.87
C PHE A 128 6.01 -5.10 15.71
N LYS A 129 7.30 -5.19 16.10
CA LYS A 129 8.30 -4.14 15.77
C LYS A 129 8.85 -4.39 14.36
N SER A 130 9.29 -3.35 13.65
CA SER A 130 9.79 -3.42 12.27
C SER A 130 10.84 -4.51 12.03
N ASN A 131 11.77 -4.75 12.96
CA ASN A 131 12.77 -5.81 12.81
C ASN A 131 12.14 -7.22 12.70
N TYR A 132 11.06 -7.49 13.44
CA TYR A 132 10.34 -8.77 13.31
C TYR A 132 9.55 -8.82 12.01
N LEU A 133 9.08 -7.68 11.51
CA LEU A 133 8.37 -7.59 10.24
C LEU A 133 9.30 -7.87 9.06
N LEU A 134 10.53 -7.35 9.10
CA LEU A 134 11.57 -7.61 8.10
C LEU A 134 12.00 -9.08 8.10
N ASN A 135 12.18 -9.67 9.29
CA ASN A 135 12.47 -11.11 9.37
C ASN A 135 11.29 -11.95 8.85
N ALA A 136 10.05 -11.58 9.19
CA ALA A 136 8.86 -12.26 8.70
C ALA A 136 8.70 -12.14 7.17
N SER A 137 9.03 -10.99 6.57
CA SER A 137 8.97 -10.81 5.12
C SER A 137 10.03 -11.62 4.39
N ILE A 138 11.25 -11.71 4.94
CA ILE A 138 12.30 -12.59 4.41
C ILE A 138 11.86 -14.05 4.44
N VAL A 139 11.31 -14.52 5.56
CA VAL A 139 10.80 -15.89 5.70
C VAL A 139 9.64 -16.16 4.73
N ALA A 140 8.70 -15.23 4.61
CA ALA A 140 7.58 -15.34 3.67
C ALA A 140 8.06 -15.38 2.22
N PHE A 141 9.05 -14.56 1.85
CA PHE A 141 9.65 -14.57 0.53
C PHE A 141 10.38 -15.88 0.24
N GLY A 142 11.13 -16.41 1.22
CA GLY A 142 11.78 -17.72 1.11
C GLY A 142 10.78 -18.86 0.92
N LEU A 143 9.69 -18.86 1.69
CA LEU A 143 8.58 -19.82 1.54
C LEU A 143 7.93 -19.71 0.16
N TYR A 144 7.66 -18.50 -0.33
CA TYR A 144 7.12 -18.28 -1.66
C TYR A 144 8.04 -18.80 -2.77
N MET A 145 9.36 -18.55 -2.67
CA MET A 145 10.32 -19.07 -3.64
C MET A 145 10.36 -20.60 -3.65
N LEU A 146 10.22 -21.23 -2.47
CA LEU A 146 10.12 -22.69 -2.37
C LEU A 146 8.83 -23.21 -2.97
N THR A 147 7.68 -22.57 -2.73
CA THR A 147 6.39 -23.05 -3.26
C THR A 147 6.33 -22.94 -4.79
N VAL A 148 6.85 -21.85 -5.37
CA VAL A 148 6.92 -21.64 -6.82
C VAL A 148 7.83 -22.66 -7.51
N ASN A 149 8.95 -23.03 -6.89
CA ASN A 149 9.88 -24.00 -7.48
C ASN A 149 9.48 -25.45 -7.25
N PHE A 150 8.93 -25.80 -6.08
CA PHE A 150 8.74 -27.20 -5.68
C PHE A 150 7.30 -27.69 -5.65
N ILE A 151 6.32 -26.85 -5.30
CA ILE A 151 4.97 -27.32 -4.97
C ILE A 151 4.00 -27.09 -6.12
N VAL A 152 4.00 -25.89 -6.70
CA VAL A 152 3.13 -25.56 -7.82
C VAL A 152 3.98 -24.94 -8.91
N GLN A 153 4.35 -25.78 -9.88
CA GLN A 153 4.99 -25.33 -11.10
C GLN A 153 4.03 -24.33 -11.79
N ASN A 154 4.56 -23.21 -12.30
CA ASN A 154 3.80 -22.16 -12.98
C ASN A 154 2.83 -21.31 -12.14
N LEU A 155 3.02 -21.18 -10.82
CA LEU A 155 2.22 -20.23 -10.01
C LEU A 155 2.21 -18.80 -10.57
N ASN A 156 3.35 -18.31 -11.05
CA ASN A 156 3.44 -16.95 -11.59
C ASN A 156 2.61 -16.78 -12.86
N ASP A 157 2.57 -17.81 -13.70
CA ASP A 157 1.77 -17.79 -14.91
C ASP A 157 0.28 -17.87 -14.57
N GLN A 158 -0.12 -18.70 -13.61
CA GLN A 158 -1.50 -18.74 -13.12
C GLN A 158 -1.95 -17.40 -12.53
N ILE A 159 -1.09 -16.73 -11.74
CA ILE A 159 -1.38 -15.39 -11.20
C ILE A 159 -1.54 -14.39 -12.34
N ARG A 160 -0.65 -14.44 -13.34
CA ARG A 160 -0.71 -13.55 -14.51
C ARG A 160 -2.00 -13.78 -15.32
N GLU A 161 -2.37 -15.03 -15.57
CA GLU A 161 -3.62 -15.38 -16.26
C GLU A 161 -4.84 -14.91 -15.48
N PHE A 162 -4.85 -15.07 -14.16
CA PHE A 162 -5.93 -14.58 -13.31
C PHE A 162 -6.08 -13.06 -13.38
N ILE A 163 -4.97 -12.31 -13.37
CA ILE A 163 -4.99 -10.85 -13.54
C ILE A 163 -5.51 -10.48 -14.93
N HIS A 164 -5.08 -11.16 -15.99
CA HIS A 164 -5.60 -10.92 -17.35
C HIS A 164 -7.09 -11.25 -17.48
N MET A 165 -7.56 -12.32 -16.86
CA MET A 165 -8.99 -12.64 -16.81
C MET A 165 -9.77 -11.50 -16.15
N LEU A 166 -9.27 -10.97 -15.02
CA LEU A 166 -9.90 -9.84 -14.34
C LEU A 166 -9.97 -8.57 -15.21
N LEU A 167 -8.90 -8.24 -15.95
CA LEU A 167 -8.86 -7.05 -16.80
C LEU A 167 -9.74 -7.16 -18.06
N THR A 168 -9.84 -8.35 -18.63
CA THR A 168 -10.64 -8.63 -19.85
C THR A 168 -12.14 -8.65 -19.58
N LEU A 169 -12.55 -8.99 -18.36
CA LEU A 169 -13.94 -8.92 -17.94
C LEU A 169 -14.48 -7.47 -18.05
N GLN A 170 -15.56 -7.30 -18.81
CA GLN A 170 -16.30 -6.02 -18.95
C GLN A 170 -17.46 -5.88 -17.94
N ASN A 171 -17.69 -6.87 -17.08
CA ASN A 171 -18.80 -6.84 -16.13
C ASN A 171 -18.56 -5.86 -14.98
N THR A 172 -19.19 -4.69 -15.04
CA THR A 172 -19.16 -3.66 -13.99
C THR A 172 -19.61 -4.17 -12.62
N SER A 173 -20.53 -5.15 -12.59
CA SER A 173 -21.03 -5.79 -11.37
C SER A 173 -19.92 -6.51 -10.58
N LEU A 174 -19.00 -7.20 -11.25
CA LEU A 174 -17.89 -7.90 -10.60
C LEU A 174 -16.90 -6.91 -9.97
N TYR A 175 -16.57 -5.83 -10.67
CA TYR A 175 -15.71 -4.78 -10.10
C TYR A 175 -16.32 -4.15 -8.85
N LEU A 176 -17.64 -3.99 -8.82
CA LEU A 176 -18.37 -3.45 -7.66
C LEU A 176 -18.28 -4.42 -6.47
N ILE A 177 -18.48 -5.72 -6.70
CA ILE A 177 -18.34 -6.76 -5.66
C ILE A 177 -16.90 -6.77 -5.11
N VAL A 178 -15.89 -6.73 -5.98
CA VAL A 178 -14.48 -6.66 -5.58
C VAL A 178 -14.21 -5.40 -4.76
N ALA A 179 -14.69 -4.22 -5.21
CA ALA A 179 -14.51 -2.98 -4.47
C ALA A 179 -15.15 -3.03 -3.07
N ILE A 180 -16.38 -3.54 -2.94
CA ILE A 180 -17.03 -3.72 -1.64
C ILE A 180 -16.23 -4.69 -0.75
N SER A 181 -15.74 -5.79 -1.31
CA SER A 181 -14.93 -6.76 -0.56
C SER A 181 -13.64 -6.13 -0.01
N ILE A 182 -13.02 -5.23 -0.77
CA ILE A 182 -11.80 -4.54 -0.36
C ILE A 182 -12.10 -3.48 0.70
N ILE A 183 -13.17 -2.69 0.52
CA ILE A 183 -13.56 -1.66 1.50
C ILE A 183 -13.91 -2.30 2.85
N THR A 184 -14.66 -3.41 2.83
CA THR A 184 -15.02 -4.15 4.05
C THR A 184 -13.78 -4.73 4.73
N LEU A 185 -12.89 -5.37 3.97
CA LEU A 185 -11.64 -5.91 4.47
C LEU A 185 -10.71 -4.82 5.07
N TYR A 186 -10.60 -3.66 4.40
CA TYR A 186 -9.84 -2.50 4.88
C TYR A 186 -10.45 -1.91 6.16
N GLY A 187 -11.78 -1.80 6.22
CA GLY A 187 -12.50 -1.35 7.42
C GLY A 187 -12.32 -2.30 8.61
N CYS A 188 -12.43 -3.62 8.38
CA CYS A 188 -12.18 -4.62 9.41
C CYS A 188 -10.72 -4.54 9.92
N SER A 189 -9.77 -4.42 9.01
CA SER A 189 -8.34 -4.25 9.33
C SER A 189 -8.07 -3.01 10.19
N TRP A 190 -8.74 -1.90 9.87
CA TRP A 190 -8.65 -0.66 10.66
C TRP A 190 -9.16 -0.86 12.08
N LEU A 191 -10.33 -1.47 12.27
CA LEU A 191 -10.87 -1.76 13.60
C LEU A 191 -9.95 -2.69 14.41
N LEU A 192 -9.38 -3.70 13.77
CA LEU A 192 -8.39 -4.60 14.40
C LEU A 192 -7.15 -3.83 14.84
N SER A 193 -6.63 -2.95 13.98
CA SER A 193 -5.45 -2.12 14.28
C SER A 193 -5.69 -1.19 15.48
N ILE A 194 -6.89 -0.60 15.58
CA ILE A 194 -7.27 0.21 16.74
C ILE A 194 -7.27 -0.64 18.03
N ARG A 195 -7.82 -1.86 17.99
CA ARG A 195 -7.84 -2.76 19.16
C ARG A 195 -6.44 -3.14 19.59
N ILE A 196 -5.56 -3.47 18.64
CA ILE A 196 -4.17 -3.83 18.91
C ILE A 196 -3.41 -2.65 19.52
N TYR A 197 -3.53 -1.46 18.93
CA TYR A 197 -2.78 -0.28 19.38
C TYR A 197 -3.27 0.24 20.73
N ARG A 198 -4.56 0.09 21.05
CA ARG A 198 -5.12 0.47 22.36
C ARG A 198 -4.58 -0.41 23.50
N ASN A 199 -4.34 -1.69 23.23
CA ASN A 199 -3.88 -2.64 24.23
C ASN A 199 -2.35 -2.65 24.41
N LYS A 200 -1.61 -1.91 23.58
CA LYS A 200 -0.16 -1.73 23.76
C LYS A 200 0.08 -0.80 24.97
N VAL A 201 0.66 -1.38 26.02
CA VAL A 201 1.26 -0.63 27.12
C VAL A 201 2.63 -0.14 26.62
N PHE A 202 2.82 1.17 26.61
CA PHE A 202 4.09 1.82 26.25
C PHE A 202 4.87 2.16 27.51
#